data_AF-A0A447TJ43-F1
#
_entry.id   AF-A0A447TJ43-F1
#
_cell.length_a   1.000
_cell.length_b   1.000
_cell.length_c   1.000
_cell.angle_alpha   90.00
_cell.angle_beta   90.00
_cell.angle_gamma   90.00
#
_symmetry.space_group_name_H-M   'P 1'
#
loop_
_entity.id
_entity.type
_entity.pdbx_description
1 polymer ?
#
loop_
_entity_poly.entity_id
_entity_poly.type
_entity_poly.pdbx_seq_one_letter_code
_entity_poly.pdbx_strand_id
1 'polypeptide(L)' 'MSLGIASPVLIAIYPAVVGVYVLPSYPSLIAAVEMDYTGTTRIGRWVFNHSFILPGLASTAVSIAAGFALLALR' A
#
# COMPACT_ATOMS: atom_id res chain seq x y z
N MET A 1 17.24 -17.50 15.50
CA MET A 1 17.22 -16.03 15.62
C MET A 1 15.79 -15.56 15.44
N SER A 2 15.13 -15.07 16.49
CA SER A 2 13.89 -14.31 16.34
C SER A 2 14.25 -12.82 16.34
N LEU A 3 13.48 -12.01 15.61
CA LEU A 3 13.70 -10.56 15.50
C LEU A 3 13.46 -9.79 16.82
N GLY A 4 13.16 -10.49 17.93
CA GLY A 4 12.69 -9.87 19.17
C GLY A 4 11.28 -9.27 19.10
N ILE A 5 10.59 -9.43 17.97
CA ILE A 5 9.26 -8.86 17.73
C ILE A 5 8.20 -9.95 17.91
N ALA A 6 7.13 -9.62 18.65
CA ALA A 6 6.00 -10.53 18.84
C ALA A 6 5.28 -10.79 17.50
N SER A 7 4.90 -12.05 17.23
CA SER A 7 4.23 -12.45 15.99
C SER A 7 3.00 -11.60 15.62
N PRO A 8 2.11 -11.20 16.57
CA PRO A 8 0.98 -10.34 16.25
C PRO A 8 1.38 -8.96 15.73
N VAL A 9 2.50 -8.41 16.23
CA VAL A 9 3.04 -7.12 15.76
C VAL A 9 3.58 -7.26 14.34
N LEU A 10 4.27 -8.37 14.02
CA LEU A 10 4.74 -8.65 12.66
C LEU A 10 3.59 -8.72 11.65
N ILE A 11 2.45 -9.31 12.04
CA ILE A 11 1.25 -9.35 11.20
C ILE A 11 0.69 -7.95 11.00
N ALA A 12 0.59 -7.14 12.06
CA ALA A 12 0.07 -5.78 11.98
C ALA A 12 0.89 -4.86 11.07
N ILE A 13 2.22 -5.00 11.07
CA ILE A 13 3.12 -4.16 10.26
C ILE A 13 3.39 -4.70 8.85
N TYR A 14 2.93 -5.91 8.52
CA TYR A 14 3.17 -6.53 7.22
C TYR A 14 2.84 -5.63 6.01
N PRO A 15 1.74 -4.84 6.00
CA PRO A 15 1.45 -3.95 4.87
C PRO A 15 2.54 -2.91 4.59
N ALA A 16 3.38 -2.58 5.58
CA ALA A 16 4.47 -1.60 5.44
C ALA A 16 5.57 -2.07 4.46
N VAL A 17 5.76 -3.38 4.30
CA VAL A 17 6.82 -3.95 3.46
C VAL A 17 6.34 -4.39 2.08
N VAL A 18 5.03 -4.46 1.87
CA VAL A 18 4.45 -4.94 0.60
C VAL A 18 4.64 -3.93 -0.51
N GLY A 19 4.36 -2.65 -0.26
CA GLY A 19 4.71 -1.53 -1.17
C GLY A 19 4.28 -1.68 -2.63
N VAL A 20 3.33 -2.56 -2.94
CA VAL A 20 2.94 -2.98 -4.30
C VAL A 20 2.56 -1.80 -5.19
N TYR A 21 2.00 -0.74 -4.61
CA TYR A 21 1.58 0.44 -5.35
C TYR A 21 2.72 1.43 -5.64
N VAL A 22 3.93 1.22 -5.11
CA VAL A 22 5.02 2.22 -5.18
C VAL A 22 5.69 2.25 -6.55
N LEU A 23 5.80 1.07 -7.19
CA LEU A 23 6.29 0.96 -8.55
C LEU A 23 5.10 0.64 -9.47
N PRO A 24 4.90 1.36 -10.58
CA PRO A 24 3.83 1.13 -11.55
C PRO A 24 4.15 -0.07 -12.46
N SER A 25 4.66 -1.16 -11.89
CA SER A 25 4.96 -2.41 -12.61
C SER A 25 3.80 -3.42 -12.55
N TYR A 26 2.77 -3.15 -11.74
CA TYR A 26 1.64 -4.06 -11.60
C TYR A 26 0.65 -3.89 -12.76
N PRO A 27 0.26 -5.00 -13.43
CA PRO A 27 -0.67 -4.94 -14.56
C PRO A 27 -2.01 -4.28 -14.21
N SER A 28 -2.47 -4.43 -12.96
CA SER A 28 -3.70 -3.81 -12.47
C SER A 28 -3.65 -2.28 -12.44
N LEU A 29 -2.51 -1.69 -12.07
CA LEU A 29 -2.33 -0.25 -12.08
C LEU A 29 -2.31 0.30 -13.50
N ILE A 30 -1.59 -0.37 -14.39
CA ILE A 30 -1.49 0.03 -15.80
C ILE A 30 -2.86 -0.05 -16.46
N ALA A 31 -3.59 -1.16 -16.24
CA ALA A 31 -4.96 -1.33 -16.74
C ALA A 31 -5.91 -0.26 -16.18
N ALA A 32 -5.78 0.11 -14.90
CA ALA A 32 -6.61 1.15 -14.30
C ALA A 32 -6.37 2.53 -14.93
N VAL A 33 -5.11 2.86 -15.25
CA VAL A 33 -4.78 4.10 -15.98
C VAL A 33 -5.33 4.08 -17.40
N GLU A 34 -5.20 2.95 -18.09
CA GLU A 34 -5.64 2.82 -19.49
C GLU A 34 -7.17 2.85 -19.64
N MET A 35 -7.90 2.34 -18.66
CA MET A 35 -9.36 2.39 -18.62
C MET A 35 -9.91 3.75 -18.16
N ASP A 36 -9.08 4.64 -17.62
CA ASP A 36 -9.53 5.93 -17.09
C ASP A 36 -9.59 7.03 -18.17
N TYR A 37 -10.74 7.13 -18.82
CA TYR A 37 -11.02 8.18 -19.79
C TYR A 37 -11.21 9.58 -19.18
N THR A 38 -11.37 9.70 -17.86
CA THR A 38 -11.49 11.01 -17.19
C THR A 38 -10.14 11.67 -16.95
N GLY A 39 -9.05 10.89 -17.05
CA GLY A 39 -7.69 11.34 -16.80
C GLY A 39 -7.44 11.69 -15.33
N THR A 40 -8.14 11.08 -14.38
CA THR A 40 -7.87 11.26 -12.93
C THR A 40 -6.68 10.44 -12.46
N THR A 41 -6.40 9.33 -13.15
CA THR A 41 -5.30 8.42 -12.91
C THR A 41 -4.25 8.56 -14.01
N ARG A 42 -3.00 8.78 -13.62
CA ARG A 42 -1.89 9.03 -14.56
C ARG A 42 -0.58 8.52 -13.98
N ILE A 43 0.33 8.13 -14.86
CA ILE A 43 1.75 7.97 -14.54
C ILE A 43 2.46 9.23 -15.04
N GLY A 44 3.12 9.95 -14.14
CA GLY A 44 3.85 11.17 -14.44
C GLY A 44 5.26 10.90 -14.96
N ARG A 45 6.10 11.94 -14.93
CA ARG A 45 7.50 11.87 -15.41
C ARG A 45 8.39 10.88 -14.62
N TRP A 46 8.06 10.65 -13.35
CA TRP A 46 8.85 9.79 -12.46
C TRP A 46 8.05 8.55 -12.11
N VAL A 47 8.76 7.42 -11.93
CA VAL A 47 8.18 6.12 -11.60
C VAL A 47 7.29 6.20 -10.35
N PHE A 48 7.70 6.97 -9.34
CA PHE A 48 6.94 7.18 -8.10
C PHE A 48 5.88 8.28 -8.20
N ASN A 49 5.81 9.04 -9.31
CA ASN A 49 4.88 10.15 -9.45
C ASN A 49 3.63 9.68 -10.20
N HIS A 50 2.75 8.97 -9.52
CA HIS A 50 1.48 8.52 -10.09
C HIS A 50 0.32 8.65 -9.10
N SER A 51 -0.91 8.73 -9.62
CA SER A 51 -2.11 8.97 -8.80
C SER A 51 -2.34 7.94 -7.69
N PHE A 52 -1.79 6.73 -7.81
CA PHE A 52 -1.96 5.64 -6.84
C PHE A 52 -1.08 5.71 -5.59
N ILE A 53 -0.14 6.65 -5.49
CA ILE A 53 0.67 6.82 -4.27
C ILE A 53 -0.20 7.18 -3.08
N LEU A 54 -1.10 8.16 -3.25
CA LEU A 54 -1.92 8.65 -2.15
C LEU A 54 -2.94 7.59 -1.67
N PRO A 55 -3.73 6.94 -2.54
CA PRO A 55 -4.60 5.82 -2.14
C PRO A 55 -3.82 4.65 -1.53
N GLY A 56 -2.65 4.31 -2.09
CA GLY A 56 -1.81 3.23 -1.59
C GLY A 56 -1.29 3.51 -0.18
N LEU A 57 -0.76 4.70 0.07
CA LEU A 57 -0.30 5.13 1.39
C LEU A 57 -1.43 5.13 2.41
N ALA A 58 -2.61 5.65 2.03
CA ALA A 58 -3.78 5.64 2.90
C ALA A 58 -4.19 4.21 3.27
N SER A 59 -4.26 3.30 2.29
CA SER A 59 -4.59 1.89 2.52
C SER A 59 -3.57 1.20 3.45
N THR A 60 -2.27 1.44 3.23
CA THR A 60 -1.21 0.90 4.09
C THR A 60 -1.33 1.42 5.53
N ALA A 61 -1.49 2.74 5.70
CA ALA A 61 -1.61 3.34 7.02
C ALA A 61 -2.84 2.83 7.79
N VAL A 62 -4.00 2.76 7.12
CA VAL A 62 -5.24 2.26 7.71
C VAL A 62 -5.12 0.78 8.06
N SER A 63 -4.51 -0.03 7.20
CA SER A 63 -4.33 -1.47 7.45
C SER A 63 -3.44 -1.73 8.67
N ILE A 64 -2.34 -0.98 8.81
CA ILE A 64 -1.45 -1.09 9.98
C ILE A 64 -2.17 -0.63 11.24
N ALA A 65 -2.85 0.52 11.19
CA ALA A 65 -3.61 1.05 12.32
C ALA A 65 -4.71 0.06 12.78
N ALA A 66 -5.44 -0.54 11.84
CA ALA A 66 -6.44 -1.56 12.13
C ALA A 66 -5.82 -2.82 12.75
N GLY A 67 -4.66 -3.26 12.25
CA GLY A 67 -3.92 -4.39 12.83
C GLY A 67 -3.52 -4.16 14.29
N PHE A 68 -3.04 -2.95 14.62
CA PHE A 68 -2.75 -2.58 16.01
C PHE A 68 -4.01 -2.39 16.86
N ALA A 69 -5.09 -1.83 16.30
CA ALA A 69 -6.35 -1.69 17.01
C ALA A 69 -6.93 -3.06 17.40
N LEU A 70 -6.92 -4.03 16.48
CA LEU A 70 -7.33 -5.41 16.76
C LEU A 70 -6.44 -6.08 17.81
N LEU A 71 -5.13 -5.81 17.79
CA LEU A 71 -4.21 -6.31 18.80
C LEU A 71 -4.51 -5.72 20.20
N ALA A 72 -4.90 -4.45 20.26
CA ALA A 72 -5.23 -3.77 21.51
C ALA A 72 -6.60 -4.19 22.10
N LEU A 73 -7.50 -4.72 21.27
CA LEU A 73 -8.83 -5.17 21.68
C LEU A 73 -8.89 -6.63 22.15
N ARG A 74 -7.80 -7.40 21.97
CA ARG A 74 -7.70 -8.78 22.45
C ARG A 74 -7.22 -8.83 23.91
#